data_AF-A0A3N5M2A6-F1
#
_entry.id   AF-A0A3N5M2A6-F1
#
_cell.length_a   1.000
_cell.length_b   1.000
_cell.length_c   1.000
_cell.angle_alpha   90.00
_cell.angle_beta   90.00
_cell.angle_gamma   90.00
#
_symmetry.space_group_name_H-M   'P 1'
#
loop_
_entity.id
_entity.type
_entity.pdbx_description
1 polymer ?
#
loop_
_entity_poly.entity_id
_entity_poly.type
_entity_poly.pdbx_seq_one_letter_code
_entity_poly.pdbx_strand_id
1 'polypeptide(L)'
;DHAAAVVGVFAALHDARFPIEEMRVVSAIDLVVPATGDGNNTTSFSCRNAVFSDSWSQHAYGLAIDINPFHNPYARGERVLPELASAYLDREQVRPGMILAGDAVTTSFAAIGWSWGGDWRTLVDYMHFSATGT
;
A
#
# COMPACT_ATOMS: atom_id res chain seq x y z
N ASP A 1 -18.79 3.32 5.78
CA ASP A 1 -18.44 4.45 6.68
C ASP A 1 -17.11 5.10 6.32
N HIS A 2 -16.06 4.37 5.91
CA HIS A 2 -14.74 4.95 5.56
C HIS A 2 -14.63 5.65 4.21
N ALA A 3 -15.52 5.37 3.24
CA ALA A 3 -15.38 5.81 1.85
C ALA A 3 -15.21 7.34 1.68
N ALA A 4 -16.01 8.15 2.38
CA ALA A 4 -15.91 9.61 2.28
C ALA A 4 -14.57 10.16 2.81
N ALA A 5 -14.05 9.56 3.90
CA ALA A 5 -12.75 9.93 4.46
C ALA A 5 -11.61 9.56 3.50
N VAL A 6 -11.67 8.37 2.90
CA VAL A 6 -10.71 7.92 1.88
C VAL A 6 -10.74 8.82 0.63
N VAL A 7 -11.91 9.26 0.17
CA VAL A 7 -12.01 10.24 -0.92
C VAL A 7 -11.28 11.54 -0.55
N GLY A 8 -11.42 12.00 0.69
CA GLY A 8 -10.69 13.17 1.20
C GLY A 8 -9.16 12.98 1.18
N VAL A 9 -8.68 11.78 1.52
CA VAL A 9 -7.25 11.43 1.40
C VAL A 9 -6.79 11.56 -0.05
N PHE A 10 -7.45 10.89 -1.00
CA PHE A 10 -7.02 10.96 -2.40
C PHE A 10 -7.13 12.35 -3.02
N ALA A 11 -8.07 13.19 -2.57
CA ALA A 11 -8.12 14.60 -2.94
C ALA A 11 -6.87 15.35 -2.45
N ALA A 12 -6.46 15.16 -1.19
CA ALA A 12 -5.24 15.74 -0.65
C ALA A 12 -3.97 15.27 -1.38
N LEU A 13 -3.88 13.98 -1.72
CA LEU A 13 -2.77 13.42 -2.51
C LEU A 13 -2.72 14.03 -3.92
N HIS A 14 -3.88 14.18 -4.57
CA HIS A 14 -3.98 14.80 -5.89
C HIS A 14 -3.54 16.27 -5.86
N ASP A 15 -3.93 17.03 -4.84
CA ASP A 15 -3.55 18.44 -4.66
C ASP A 15 -2.06 18.58 -4.37
N ALA A 16 -1.50 17.66 -3.58
CA ALA A 16 -0.06 17.56 -3.33
C ALA A 16 0.74 17.05 -4.55
N ARG A 17 0.06 16.68 -5.66
CA ARG A 17 0.67 16.08 -6.85
C ARG A 17 1.50 14.83 -6.53
N PHE A 18 1.07 14.05 -5.55
CA PHE A 18 1.71 12.77 -5.24
C PHE A 18 1.56 11.82 -6.44
N PRO A 19 2.66 11.31 -7.01
CA PRO A 19 2.59 10.44 -8.18
C PRO A 19 1.96 9.10 -7.83
N ILE A 20 0.88 8.75 -8.53
CA ILE A 20 0.28 7.41 -8.52
C ILE A 20 0.30 6.91 -9.94
N GLU A 21 0.88 5.73 -10.15
CA GLU A 21 1.05 5.19 -11.50
C GLU A 21 -0.29 4.77 -12.10
N GLU A 22 -1.02 3.93 -11.39
CA GLU A 22 -2.34 3.44 -11.77
C GLU A 22 -3.16 3.13 -10.52
N MET A 23 -4.47 3.39 -10.57
CA MET A 23 -5.44 2.88 -9.60
C MET A 23 -6.35 1.88 -10.29
N ARG A 24 -6.48 0.68 -9.74
CA ARG A 24 -7.28 -0.39 -10.35
C ARG A 24 -8.17 -1.09 -9.34
N VAL A 25 -9.36 -1.47 -9.77
CA VAL A 25 -10.21 -2.41 -9.03
C VAL A 25 -9.71 -3.82 -9.30
N VAL A 26 -9.33 -4.54 -8.24
CA VAL A 26 -8.90 -5.93 -8.34
C VAL A 26 -10.07 -6.79 -8.81
N SER A 27 -9.89 -7.49 -9.93
CA SER A 27 -10.85 -8.43 -10.46
C SER A 27 -10.60 -9.85 -9.94
N ALA A 28 -11.57 -10.74 -10.13
CA ALA A 28 -11.41 -12.15 -9.76
C ALA A 28 -10.26 -12.85 -10.51
N ILE A 29 -9.95 -12.41 -11.74
CA ILE A 29 -8.85 -13.00 -12.51
C ILE A 29 -7.48 -12.53 -11.98
N ASP A 30 -7.37 -11.30 -11.49
CA ASP A 30 -6.13 -10.78 -10.90
C ASP A 30 -5.70 -11.57 -9.65
N LEU A 31 -6.64 -12.23 -8.96
CA LEU A 31 -6.37 -13.04 -7.77
C LEU A 31 -5.74 -14.40 -8.08
N VAL A 32 -5.84 -14.90 -9.32
CA VAL A 32 -5.37 -16.24 -9.70
C VAL A 32 -4.24 -16.21 -10.71
N VAL A 33 -4.04 -15.10 -11.41
CA VAL A 33 -2.92 -14.93 -12.33
C VAL A 33 -1.63 -14.80 -11.53
N PRO A 34 -0.55 -15.53 -11.90
CA PRO A 34 0.74 -15.37 -11.25
C PRO A 34 1.22 -13.92 -11.33
N ALA A 35 1.73 -13.40 -10.21
CA ALA A 35 2.34 -12.08 -10.18
C ALA A 35 3.55 -12.03 -11.12
N THR A 36 3.68 -10.93 -11.86
CA THR A 36 4.84 -10.61 -12.70
C THR A 36 6.04 -10.12 -11.89
N GLY A 37 5.81 -9.74 -10.63
CA GLY A 37 6.83 -9.23 -9.72
C GLY A 37 7.15 -7.73 -9.86
N ASP A 38 6.42 -7.02 -10.72
CA ASP A 38 6.62 -5.60 -11.02
C ASP A 38 5.34 -4.73 -10.87
N GLY A 39 4.26 -5.29 -10.32
CA GLY A 39 2.98 -4.59 -10.22
C GLY A 39 3.03 -3.34 -9.35
N ASN A 40 2.59 -2.19 -9.88
CA ASN A 40 2.55 -0.91 -9.17
C ASN A 40 1.15 -0.32 -8.99
N ASN A 41 0.11 -1.14 -9.19
CA ASN A 41 -1.28 -0.71 -9.07
C ASN A 41 -1.64 -0.37 -7.62
N THR A 42 -2.14 0.83 -7.39
CA THR A 42 -2.77 1.21 -6.12
C THR A 42 -4.14 0.53 -6.04
N THR A 43 -4.38 -0.24 -4.97
CA THR A 43 -5.60 -1.05 -4.82
C THR A 43 -6.11 -1.04 -3.38
N SER A 44 -7.42 -1.29 -3.21
CA SER A 44 -8.06 -1.37 -1.88
C SER A 44 -8.71 -2.73 -1.65
N PHE A 45 -9.87 -2.99 -2.25
CA PHE A 45 -10.57 -4.25 -2.02
C PHE A 45 -9.88 -5.39 -2.78
N SER A 46 -9.46 -6.41 -2.04
CA SER A 46 -8.91 -7.66 -2.57
C SER A 46 -9.26 -8.79 -1.61
N CYS A 47 -10.16 -9.69 -2.04
CA CYS A 47 -10.64 -10.80 -1.22
C CYS A 47 -9.60 -11.92 -1.15
N ARG A 48 -8.57 -11.73 -0.30
CA ARG A 48 -7.46 -12.66 -0.10
C ARG A 48 -7.03 -12.74 1.36
N ASN A 49 -6.31 -13.80 1.70
CA ASN A 49 -5.58 -13.87 2.96
C ASN A 49 -4.44 -12.85 2.99
N ALA A 50 -4.05 -12.46 4.21
CA ALA A 50 -2.83 -11.68 4.42
C ALA A 50 -1.59 -12.47 3.98
N VAL A 51 -0.52 -11.77 3.61
CA VAL A 51 0.69 -12.40 3.07
C VAL A 51 1.29 -13.32 4.15
N PHE A 52 1.48 -14.60 3.81
CA PHE A 52 1.99 -15.64 4.71
C PHE A 52 1.11 -15.88 5.97
N SER A 53 -0.20 -15.68 5.86
CA SER A 53 -1.18 -15.91 6.92
C SER A 53 -2.38 -16.70 6.40
N ASP A 54 -3.03 -17.45 7.29
CA ASP A 54 -4.33 -18.10 7.01
C ASP A 54 -5.52 -17.18 7.33
N SER A 55 -5.26 -16.00 7.90
CA SER A 55 -6.29 -15.00 8.22
C SER A 55 -6.55 -14.06 7.05
N TRP A 56 -7.81 -13.62 6.94
CA TRP A 56 -8.21 -12.58 5.99
C TRP A 56 -7.43 -11.28 6.20
N SER A 57 -7.01 -10.68 5.08
CA SER A 57 -6.41 -9.35 5.09
C SER A 57 -7.46 -8.26 5.33
N GLN A 58 -7.05 -7.09 5.82
CA GLN A 58 -7.89 -5.90 5.86
C GLN A 58 -8.38 -5.46 4.47
N HIS A 59 -7.65 -5.82 3.40
CA HIS A 59 -8.11 -5.66 2.02
C HIS A 59 -9.41 -6.44 1.73
N ALA A 60 -9.62 -7.59 2.37
CA ALA A 60 -10.83 -8.39 2.18
C ALA A 60 -12.08 -7.75 2.79
N TYR A 61 -11.90 -6.76 3.68
CA TYR A 61 -12.98 -6.01 4.32
C TYR A 61 -13.14 -4.59 3.76
N GLY A 62 -12.33 -4.20 2.77
CA GLY A 62 -12.29 -2.82 2.27
C GLY A 62 -11.73 -1.82 3.28
N LEU A 63 -10.91 -2.29 4.23
CA LEU A 63 -10.33 -1.51 5.33
C LEU A 63 -8.83 -1.26 5.16
N ALA A 64 -8.29 -1.53 3.96
CA ALA A 64 -6.91 -1.25 3.62
C ALA A 64 -6.73 -0.75 2.19
N ILE A 65 -5.61 -0.07 1.96
CA ILE A 65 -5.16 0.45 0.67
C ILE A 65 -3.65 0.24 0.59
N ASP A 66 -3.21 -0.33 -0.53
CA ASP A 66 -1.80 -0.41 -0.89
C ASP A 66 -1.53 0.64 -1.98
N ILE A 67 -0.56 1.54 -1.77
CA ILE A 67 -0.20 2.63 -2.70
C ILE A 67 1.14 2.35 -3.37
N ASN A 68 1.13 2.34 -4.71
CA ASN A 68 2.30 2.09 -5.55
C ASN A 68 3.20 0.95 -5.00
N PRO A 69 2.74 -0.31 -4.94
CA PRO A 69 3.48 -1.42 -4.35
C PRO A 69 4.93 -1.57 -4.83
N PHE A 70 5.22 -1.30 -6.11
CA PHE A 70 6.58 -1.39 -6.65
C PHE A 70 7.49 -0.30 -6.10
N HIS A 71 6.97 0.91 -5.89
CA HIS A 71 7.71 2.01 -5.28
C HIS A 71 7.78 1.92 -3.75
N ASN A 72 6.88 1.16 -3.14
CA ASN A 72 6.70 1.04 -1.69
C ASN A 72 6.57 -0.43 -1.28
N PRO A 73 7.64 -1.23 -1.45
CA PRO A 73 7.53 -2.67 -1.29
C PRO A 73 7.28 -3.10 0.15
N TYR A 74 6.62 -4.24 0.30
CA TYR A 74 6.69 -5.05 1.51
C TYR A 74 8.08 -5.69 1.62
N ALA A 75 8.66 -5.68 2.82
CA ALA A 75 9.95 -6.25 3.14
C ALA A 75 9.92 -7.04 4.47
N ARG A 76 10.33 -8.30 4.43
CA ARG A 76 10.51 -9.15 5.62
C ARG A 76 11.71 -10.08 5.45
N GLY A 77 12.80 -9.80 6.15
CA GLY A 77 14.07 -10.51 5.94
C GLY A 77 14.57 -10.28 4.51
N GLU A 78 14.88 -11.36 3.80
CA GLU A 78 15.31 -11.30 2.38
C GLU A 78 14.12 -11.23 1.40
N ARG A 79 12.88 -11.34 1.89
CA ARG A 79 11.69 -11.32 1.03
C ARG A 79 11.27 -9.88 0.74
N VAL A 80 11.12 -9.57 -0.54
CA VAL A 80 10.56 -8.32 -1.07
C VAL A 80 9.35 -8.64 -1.93
N LEU A 81 8.27 -7.87 -1.79
CA LEU A 81 7.11 -7.93 -2.65
C LEU A 81 6.72 -6.50 -3.09
N PRO A 82 6.51 -6.24 -4.39
CA PRO A 82 6.76 -7.13 -5.53
C PRO A 82 8.24 -7.57 -5.65
N GLU A 83 8.50 -8.74 -6.23
CA GLU A 83 9.82 -9.40 -6.20
C GLU A 83 10.95 -8.57 -6.86
N LEU A 84 10.62 -7.70 -7.81
CA LEU A 84 11.59 -6.88 -8.54
C LEU A 84 11.75 -5.47 -7.95
N ALA A 85 11.11 -5.18 -6.81
CA ALA A 85 11.06 -3.85 -6.20
C ALA A 85 12.24 -3.51 -5.26
N SER A 86 13.29 -4.34 -5.20
CA SER A 86 14.39 -4.17 -4.24
C SER A 86 15.14 -2.83 -4.38
N ALA A 87 15.11 -2.21 -5.57
CA ALA A 87 15.67 -0.88 -5.81
C ALA A 87 15.00 0.24 -5.01
N TYR A 88 13.83 0.00 -4.40
CA TYR A 88 13.06 0.97 -3.60
C TYR A 88 13.17 0.75 -2.08
N LEU A 89 14.00 -0.21 -1.64
CA LEU A 89 14.26 -0.46 -0.22
C LEU A 89 15.13 0.63 0.42
N ASP A 90 16.06 1.20 -0.34
CA ASP A 90 16.86 2.33 0.11
C ASP A 90 16.00 3.59 0.12
N ARG A 91 15.48 3.94 1.31
CA ARG A 91 14.61 5.10 1.50
C ARG A 91 15.36 6.43 1.50
N GLU A 92 16.70 6.43 1.44
CA GLU A 92 17.51 7.65 1.25
C GLU A 92 17.55 8.06 -0.24
N GLN A 93 17.39 7.11 -1.16
CA GLN A 93 17.29 7.35 -2.60
C GLN A 93 15.85 7.67 -3.03
N VAL A 94 15.36 8.83 -2.62
CA VAL A 94 13.98 9.26 -2.87
C VAL A 94 13.69 9.40 -4.36
N ARG A 95 12.63 8.72 -4.81
CA ARG A 95 12.10 8.71 -6.18
C ARG A 95 10.61 9.08 -6.17
N PRO A 96 10.06 9.60 -7.28
CA PRO A 96 8.63 9.88 -7.40
C PRO A 96 7.76 8.68 -7.04
N GLY A 97 6.70 8.90 -6.24
CA GLY A 97 5.75 7.86 -5.85
C GLY A 97 6.16 7.02 -4.63
N MET A 98 7.34 7.28 -4.03
CA MET A 98 7.74 6.72 -2.74
C MET A 98 7.04 7.43 -1.57
N ILE A 99 6.55 6.66 -0.61
CA ILE A 99 5.93 7.10 0.64
C ILE A 99 6.99 7.27 1.73
N LEU A 100 7.10 8.45 2.31
CA LEU A 100 8.04 8.73 3.40
C LEU A 100 7.30 9.16 4.66
N ALA A 101 7.90 8.89 5.82
CA ALA A 101 7.34 9.33 7.08
C ALA A 101 7.12 10.86 7.08
N GLY A 102 5.89 11.29 7.37
CA GLY A 102 5.51 12.71 7.42
C GLY A 102 5.21 13.35 6.07
N ASP A 103 5.21 12.59 4.97
CA ASP A 103 4.76 13.09 3.68
C ASP A 103 3.24 13.29 3.59
N ALA A 104 2.77 13.74 2.42
CA ALA A 104 1.35 13.98 2.17
C ALA A 104 0.50 12.70 2.32
N VAL A 105 1.06 11.53 2.01
CA VAL A 105 0.35 10.25 2.07
C VAL A 105 0.12 9.85 3.51
N THR A 106 1.21 9.70 4.27
CA THR A 106 1.20 9.31 5.68
C THR A 106 0.37 10.29 6.52
N THR A 107 0.53 11.59 6.30
CA THR A 107 -0.24 12.62 7.02
C THR A 107 -1.74 12.53 6.71
N SER A 108 -2.12 12.30 5.44
CA SER A 108 -3.53 12.23 5.05
C SER A 108 -4.23 10.99 5.63
N PHE A 109 -3.58 9.83 5.59
CA PHE A 109 -4.14 8.61 6.21
C PHE A 109 -4.19 8.72 7.73
N ALA A 110 -3.16 9.28 8.37
CA ALA A 110 -3.18 9.51 9.82
C ALA A 110 -4.33 10.45 10.24
N ALA A 111 -4.66 11.46 9.43
CA ALA A 111 -5.77 12.39 9.69
C ALA A 111 -7.15 11.70 9.72
N ILE A 112 -7.29 10.53 9.08
CA ILE A 112 -8.52 9.72 9.12
C ILE A 112 -8.41 8.54 10.10
N GLY A 113 -7.35 8.50 10.93
CA GLY A 113 -7.12 7.46 11.93
C GLY A 113 -6.58 6.14 11.38
N TRP A 114 -6.10 6.12 10.14
CA TRP A 114 -5.51 4.93 9.54
C TRP A 114 -4.01 4.85 9.88
N SER A 115 -3.53 3.62 10.07
CA SER A 115 -2.13 3.34 10.38
C SER A 115 -1.35 2.99 9.12
N TRP A 116 -0.04 3.24 9.15
CA TRP A 116 0.87 2.94 8.06
C TRP A 116 1.74 1.71 8.37
N GLY A 117 1.85 0.78 7.43
CA GLY A 117 2.68 -0.43 7.56
C GLY A 117 4.19 -0.15 7.52
N GLY A 118 4.60 1.05 7.10
CA GLY A 118 6.00 1.50 7.17
C GLY A 118 6.54 1.66 8.59
N ASP A 119 5.66 1.81 9.60
CA ASP A 119 6.03 1.97 11.01
C ASP A 119 6.18 0.62 11.76
N TRP A 120 5.88 -0.50 11.10
CA TRP A 120 5.96 -1.83 11.70
C TRP A 120 7.41 -2.30 11.86
N ARG A 121 7.68 -3.12 12.89
CA ARG A 121 9.06 -3.45 13.32
C ARG A 121 9.61 -4.79 12.82
N THR A 122 8.76 -5.81 12.71
CA THR A 122 9.19 -7.18 12.37
C THR A 122 9.04 -7.50 10.88
N LEU A 123 8.18 -6.75 10.22
CA LEU A 123 7.98 -6.68 8.78
C LEU A 123 7.66 -5.23 8.48
N VAL A 124 8.12 -4.72 7.34
CA VAL A 124 7.86 -3.34 6.92
C VAL A 124 7.03 -3.41 5.67
N ASP A 125 5.87 -2.76 5.66
CA ASP A 125 4.96 -2.77 4.52
C ASP A 125 4.69 -1.33 4.05
N TYR A 126 5.59 -0.77 3.23
CA TYR A 126 5.56 0.65 2.89
C TYR A 126 4.33 1.06 2.09
N MET A 127 3.74 0.16 1.30
CA MET A 127 2.53 0.43 0.52
C MET A 127 1.29 0.51 1.38
N HIS A 128 1.29 -0.15 2.54
CA HIS A 128 0.07 -0.53 3.24
C HIS A 128 -0.44 0.53 4.21
N PHE A 129 -1.73 0.86 4.09
CA PHE A 129 -2.49 1.63 5.07
C PHE A 129 -3.74 0.88 5.46
N SER A 130 -4.05 0.79 6.76
CA SER A 130 -5.28 0.14 7.22
C SER A 130 -5.93 0.84 8.41
N ALA A 131 -7.26 0.71 8.50
CA ALA A 131 -8.06 1.28 9.58
C ALA A 131 -7.78 0.62 10.94
N THR A 132 -7.28 -0.62 10.94
CA THR A 132 -7.07 -1.43 12.15
C THR A 132 -5.60 -1.54 12.57
N GLY A 133 -4.66 -1.07 11.72
CA GLY A 133 -3.23 -1.15 11.98
C GLY A 133 -2.63 -2.55 11.90
N THR A 134 -3.24 -3.41 11.10
CA THR A 134 -2.84 -4.81 10.87
C THR A 134 -2.91 -5.18 9.40
#